data_AF-A0A937WFU6-F1
#
_entry.id   AF-A0A937WFU6-F1
#
_cell.length_a   1.000
_cell.length_b   1.000
_cell.length_c   1.000
_cell.angle_alpha   90.00
_cell.angle_beta   90.00
_cell.angle_gamma   90.00
#
_symmetry.space_group_name_H-M   'P 1'
#
loop_
_entity.id
_entity.type
_entity.pdbx_description
1 polymer ?
#
loop_
_entity_poly.entity_id
_entity_poly.type
_entity_poly.pdbx_seq_one_letter_code
_entity_poly.pdbx_strand_id
1 'polypeptide(L)'
;MPKSFSRFHELLLDSDVLDKLPYECLFSYQSRKDQKKQLLKERERKQILKELLDIIEYELTQRQRDCIKLYFLQEKTQAEVAEILGISRRVVSQHIYGICRDGKRIGGAIKKIRKVCKKRGICIKIR
;
A
#
# COMPACT_ATOMS: atom_id res chain seq x y z
N MET A 1 -49.58 8.19 -17.37
CA MET A 1 -48.34 7.39 -17.55
C MET A 1 -47.90 6.85 -16.20
N PRO A 2 -47.90 5.52 -15.95
CA PRO A 2 -47.56 5.00 -14.64
C PRO A 2 -46.04 4.93 -14.43
N LYS A 3 -45.64 5.34 -13.22
CA LYS A 3 -44.28 5.52 -12.74
C LYS A 3 -43.64 4.15 -12.44
N SER A 4 -42.36 3.97 -12.79
CA SER A 4 -41.63 2.72 -12.50
C SER A 4 -41.43 2.54 -11.00
N PHE A 5 -41.98 1.46 -10.42
CA PHE A 5 -41.66 1.04 -9.06
C PHE A 5 -40.33 0.26 -9.06
N SER A 6 -39.36 0.72 -8.26
CA SER A 6 -38.18 -0.07 -7.91
C SER A 6 -38.63 -1.36 -7.23
N ARG A 7 -38.23 -2.50 -7.79
CA ARG A 7 -38.55 -3.84 -7.30
C ARG A 7 -37.70 -4.15 -6.06
N PHE A 8 -38.27 -3.99 -4.88
CA PHE A 8 -37.67 -4.47 -3.62
C PHE A 8 -37.85 -5.98 -3.52
N HIS A 9 -36.90 -6.66 -2.85
CA HIS A 9 -37.01 -8.08 -2.50
C HIS A 9 -36.92 -8.17 -0.97
N GLU A 10 -37.90 -8.83 -0.37
CA GLU A 10 -37.88 -9.12 1.06
C GLU A 10 -36.92 -10.30 1.31
N LEU A 11 -36.07 -10.18 2.31
CA LEU A 11 -35.17 -11.23 2.77
C LEU A 11 -35.62 -11.63 4.17
N LEU A 12 -36.04 -12.89 4.32
CA LEU A 12 -36.24 -13.48 5.64
C LEU A 12 -34.87 -13.80 6.21
N LEU A 13 -34.47 -13.08 7.25
CA LEU A 13 -33.28 -13.35 8.03
C LEU A 13 -33.73 -13.85 9.40
N ASP A 14 -33.16 -14.98 9.84
CA ASP A 14 -33.38 -15.47 11.19
C ASP A 14 -32.84 -14.46 12.22
N SER A 15 -33.56 -14.27 13.32
CA SER A 15 -33.20 -13.30 14.37
C SER A 15 -31.77 -13.50 14.87
N ASP A 16 -31.38 -14.77 15.07
CA ASP A 16 -30.04 -15.15 15.51
C ASP A 16 -28.92 -14.70 14.57
N VAL A 17 -29.23 -14.53 13.28
CA VAL A 17 -28.29 -14.02 12.28
C VAL A 17 -28.20 -12.51 12.38
N LEU A 18 -29.33 -11.82 12.57
CA LEU A 18 -29.39 -10.37 12.72
C LEU A 18 -28.60 -9.90 13.95
N ASP A 19 -28.75 -10.61 15.07
CA ASP A 19 -28.11 -10.28 16.35
C ASP A 19 -26.58 -10.51 16.35
N LYS A 20 -26.09 -11.35 15.43
CA LYS A 20 -24.65 -11.64 15.26
C LYS A 20 -23.97 -10.71 14.27
N LEU A 21 -24.73 -9.89 13.53
CA LEU A 21 -24.14 -8.95 12.60
C LEU A 21 -23.57 -7.75 13.38
N PRO A 22 -22.27 -7.44 13.21
CA PRO A 22 -21.70 -6.23 13.78
C PRO A 22 -22.50 -5.02 13.31
N TYR A 23 -22.81 -4.08 14.20
CA TYR A 23 -23.56 -2.87 13.86
C TYR A 23 -22.88 -2.08 12.73
N GLU A 24 -21.55 -2.21 12.58
CA GLU A 24 -20.80 -1.59 11.47
C GLU A 24 -21.07 -2.22 10.10
N CYS A 25 -21.55 -3.47 10.06
CA CYS A 25 -21.88 -4.19 8.83
C CYS A 25 -23.32 -3.95 8.35
N LEU A 26 -24.22 -3.48 9.22
CA LEU A 26 -25.66 -3.43 8.95
C LEU A 26 -26.07 -2.42 7.85
N PHE A 27 -25.23 -1.42 7.54
CA PHE A 27 -25.61 -0.32 6.64
C PHE A 27 -24.49 0.17 5.71
N SER A 28 -23.87 -0.73 4.94
CA SER A 28 -23.09 -0.30 3.77
C SER A 28 -23.88 -0.51 2.47
N TYR A 29 -24.93 0.29 2.26
CA TYR A 29 -25.55 0.36 0.93
C TYR A 29 -24.52 0.94 -0.05
N GLN A 30 -23.95 0.09 -0.89
CA GLN A 30 -23.11 0.51 -2.00
C GLN A 30 -23.95 0.48 -3.27
N SER A 31 -24.19 1.64 -3.87
CA SER A 31 -24.82 1.66 -5.19
C SER A 31 -23.94 0.92 -6.20
N ARG A 32 -24.52 0.45 -7.31
CA ARG A 32 -23.73 -0.13 -8.43
C ARG A 32 -22.63 0.81 -8.92
N LYS A 33 -22.83 2.13 -8.80
CA LYS A 33 -21.81 3.14 -9.14
C LYS A 33 -20.65 3.12 -8.14
N ASP A 34 -20.94 2.98 -6.84
CA ASP A 34 -19.93 2.91 -5.79
C ASP A 34 -19.10 1.63 -5.89
N GLN A 35 -19.74 0.49 -6.15
CA GLN A 35 -19.05 -0.78 -6.38
C GLN A 35 -18.09 -0.70 -7.58
N LYS A 36 -18.55 -0.15 -8.72
CA LYS A 36 -17.67 0.08 -9.89
C LYS A 36 -16.50 1.00 -9.57
N LYS A 37 -16.74 2.07 -8.80
CA LYS A 37 -15.70 3.01 -8.38
C LYS A 37 -14.66 2.36 -7.46
N GLN A 38 -15.09 1.49 -6.54
CA GLN A 38 -14.19 0.74 -5.67
C GLN A 38 -13.32 -0.23 -6.47
N LEU A 39 -13.92 -1.01 -7.37
CA LEU A 39 -13.18 -1.94 -8.23
C LEU A 39 -12.15 -1.22 -9.10
N LEU A 40 -12.48 -0.04 -9.64
CA LEU A 40 -11.53 0.75 -10.42
C LEU A 40 -10.34 1.21 -9.55
N LYS A 41 -10.61 1.74 -8.35
CA LYS A 41 -9.56 2.13 -7.40
C LYS A 41 -8.70 0.96 -6.97
N GLU A 42 -9.28 -0.21 -6.74
CA GLU A 42 -8.53 -1.42 -6.39
C GLU A 42 -7.62 -1.86 -7.54
N ARG A 43 -8.08 -1.80 -8.78
CA ARG A 43 -7.26 -2.09 -9.96
C ARG A 43 -6.11 -1.11 -10.10
N GLU A 44 -6.38 0.19 -9.97
CA GLU A 44 -5.35 1.23 -9.97
C GLU A 44 -4.32 1.01 -8.86
N ARG A 45 -4.78 0.72 -7.64
CA ARG A 45 -3.90 0.43 -6.50
C ARG A 45 -3.03 -0.81 -6.76
N LYS A 46 -3.61 -1.90 -7.27
CA LYS A 46 -2.88 -3.13 -7.61
C LYS A 46 -1.82 -2.86 -8.68
N GLN A 47 -2.14 -2.06 -9.69
CA GLN A 47 -1.20 -1.69 -10.74
C GLN A 47 -0.02 -0.88 -10.18
N ILE A 48 -0.29 0.14 -9.37
CA ILE A 48 0.76 0.95 -8.72
C ILE A 48 1.63 0.09 -7.80
N LEU A 49 1.03 -0.83 -7.02
CA LEU A 49 1.77 -1.73 -6.15
C LEU A 49 2.69 -2.65 -6.93
N LYS A 50 2.21 -3.21 -8.05
CA LYS A 50 3.03 -4.05 -8.93
C LYS A 50 4.25 -3.27 -9.45
N GLU A 51 4.04 -2.08 -9.97
CA GLU A 51 5.14 -1.25 -10.48
C GLU A 51 6.13 -0.85 -9.38
N LEU A 52 5.65 -0.60 -8.17
CA LEU A 52 6.52 -0.29 -7.02
C LEU A 52 7.38 -1.51 -6.62
N LEU A 53 6.80 -2.71 -6.62
CA LEU A 53 7.53 -3.95 -6.37
C LEU A 53 8.59 -4.20 -7.45
N ASP A 54 8.27 -3.96 -8.73
CA ASP A 54 9.25 -4.07 -9.82
C ASP A 54 10.42 -3.08 -9.65
N ILE A 55 10.15 -1.86 -9.18
CA ILE A 55 11.22 -0.88 -8.89
C ILE A 55 12.10 -1.38 -7.74
N ILE A 56 11.50 -1.92 -6.68
CA ILE A 56 12.26 -2.48 -5.55
C ILE A 56 13.13 -3.64 -6.02
N GLU A 57 12.61 -4.49 -6.91
CA GLU A 57 13.32 -5.66 -7.39
C GLU A 57 14.45 -5.32 -8.35
N TYR A 58 14.27 -4.40 -9.28
CA TYR A 58 15.21 -4.24 -10.40
C TYR A 58 16.02 -2.93 -10.40
N GLU A 59 15.61 -1.90 -9.65
CA GLU A 59 16.25 -0.57 -9.72
C GLU A 59 17.11 -0.23 -8.50
N LEU A 60 16.99 -1.01 -7.42
CA LEU A 60 17.76 -0.85 -6.20
C LEU A 60 19.01 -1.72 -6.21
N THR A 61 20.03 -1.30 -5.45
CA THR A 61 21.16 -2.20 -5.17
C THR A 61 20.70 -3.34 -4.26
N GLN A 62 21.39 -4.48 -4.28
CA GLN A 62 21.06 -5.64 -3.44
C GLN A 62 20.82 -5.24 -1.97
N ARG A 63 21.78 -4.52 -1.37
CA ARG A 63 21.66 -4.08 0.04
C ARG A 63 20.49 -3.11 0.28
N GLN A 64 20.20 -2.22 -0.66
CA GLN A 64 19.03 -1.34 -0.56
C GLN A 64 17.72 -2.13 -0.62
N ARG A 65 17.62 -3.08 -1.55
CA ARG A 65 16.48 -3.97 -1.72
C ARG A 65 16.25 -4.80 -0.47
N ASP A 66 17.29 -5.42 0.08
CA ASP A 66 17.19 -6.27 1.27
C ASP A 66 16.70 -5.48 2.48
N CYS A 67 17.28 -4.29 2.72
CA CYS A 67 16.81 -3.41 3.79
C CYS A 67 15.34 -2.98 3.58
N ILE A 68 14.92 -2.64 2.35
CA ILE A 68 13.54 -2.23 2.08
C ILE A 68 12.56 -3.39 2.28
N LYS A 69 12.87 -4.59 1.78
CA LYS A 69 12.02 -5.76 1.91
C LYS A 69 11.82 -6.14 3.37
N LEU A 70 12.90 -6.24 4.15
CA LEU A 70 12.82 -6.57 5.56
C LEU A 70 12.05 -5.50 6.35
N TYR A 71 12.35 -4.22 6.13
CA TYR A 71 11.75 -3.15 6.92
C TYR A 71 10.28 -2.88 6.57
N PHE A 72 9.93 -2.78 5.28
CA PHE A 72 8.58 -2.39 4.86
C PHE A 72 7.65 -3.54 4.48
N LEU A 73 8.18 -4.68 4.01
CA LEU A 73 7.33 -5.81 3.58
C LEU A 73 7.22 -6.90 4.65
N GLN A 74 8.23 -7.03 5.50
CA GLN A 74 8.25 -8.00 6.61
C GLN A 74 8.14 -7.33 7.98
N GLU A 75 7.89 -6.02 8.00
CA GLU A 75 7.63 -5.21 9.20
C GLU A 75 8.73 -5.32 10.29
N LYS A 76 9.98 -5.58 9.89
CA LYS A 76 11.11 -5.64 10.81
C LYS A 76 11.57 -4.24 11.22
N THR A 77 11.96 -4.09 12.47
CA THR A 77 12.63 -2.88 12.96
C THR A 77 14.03 -2.75 12.36
N GLN A 78 14.60 -1.54 12.33
CA GLN A 78 15.97 -1.36 11.84
C GLN A 78 17.03 -2.11 12.68
N ALA A 79 16.72 -2.44 13.94
CA ALA A 79 17.59 -3.23 14.79
C ALA A 79 17.58 -4.71 14.35
N GLU A 80 16.41 -5.29 14.13
CA GLU A 80 16.29 -6.66 13.60
C GLU A 80 16.89 -6.76 12.19
N VAL A 81 16.66 -5.77 11.32
CA VAL A 81 17.26 -5.74 9.97
C VAL A 81 18.79 -5.73 10.07
N ALA A 82 19.34 -4.97 11.01
CA ALA A 82 20.79 -4.90 11.25
C ALA A 82 21.35 -6.25 11.68
N GLU A 83 20.67 -6.93 12.61
CA GLU A 83 21.01 -8.27 13.07
C GLU A 83 20.95 -9.30 11.93
N ILE A 84 19.85 -9.35 11.18
CA ILE A 84 19.64 -10.28 10.06
C ILE A 84 20.70 -10.11 8.97
N LEU A 85 21.09 -8.86 8.67
CA LEU A 85 22.03 -8.57 7.58
C LEU A 85 23.50 -8.49 8.02
N GLY A 86 23.78 -8.62 9.32
CA GLY A 86 25.13 -8.52 9.88
C GLY A 86 25.77 -7.14 9.71
N ILE A 87 24.99 -6.06 9.77
CA ILE A 87 25.44 -4.68 9.59
C ILE A 87 24.93 -3.78 10.72
N SER A 88 25.50 -2.60 10.92
CA SER A 88 25.01 -1.69 11.97
C SER A 88 23.65 -1.07 11.61
N ARG A 89 22.84 -0.77 12.64
CA ARG A 89 21.57 -0.02 12.49
C ARG A 89 21.75 1.31 11.75
N ARG A 90 22.89 1.98 11.96
CA ARG A 90 23.27 3.19 11.21
C ARG A 90 23.34 2.90 9.71
N VAL A 91 24.02 1.84 9.29
CA VAL A 91 24.16 1.47 7.88
C VAL A 91 22.81 1.08 7.27
N VAL A 92 21.94 0.37 8.02
CA VAL A 92 20.54 0.11 7.59
C VAL A 92 19.80 1.42 7.31
N SER A 93 19.84 2.36 8.25
CA SER A 93 19.21 3.67 8.08
C SER A 93 19.74 4.42 6.86
N GLN A 94 21.05 4.35 6.60
CA GLN A 94 21.67 4.94 5.41
C GLN A 94 21.24 4.26 4.11
N HIS A 95 21.10 2.93 4.09
CA HIS A 95 20.57 2.24 2.91
C HIS A 95 19.12 2.64 2.61
N ILE A 96 18.28 2.82 3.63
CA ILE A 96 16.87 3.22 3.46
C ILE A 96 16.75 4.71 3.08
N TYR A 97 17.33 5.59 3.90
CA TYR A 97 17.09 7.03 3.86
C TYR A 97 18.23 7.88 3.29
N GLY A 98 19.39 7.27 3.02
CA GLY A 98 20.59 7.98 2.59
C GLY A 98 21.35 8.64 3.75
N ILE A 99 22.44 9.33 3.39
CA ILE A 99 23.31 10.07 4.31
C ILE A 99 23.17 11.58 4.07
N CYS A 100 23.35 12.39 5.11
CA CYS A 100 23.53 13.83 4.97
C CYS A 100 25.02 14.13 4.77
N ARG A 101 25.35 14.88 3.71
CA ARG A 101 26.67 15.47 3.45
C ARG A 101 26.46 16.91 2.97
N ASP A 102 27.18 17.86 3.56
CA ASP A 102 27.10 19.28 3.21
C ASP A 102 25.66 19.83 3.19
N GLY A 103 24.86 19.44 4.20
CA GLY A 103 23.44 19.79 4.29
C GLY A 103 22.51 19.09 3.28
N LYS A 104 23.03 18.27 2.37
CA LYS A 104 22.25 17.57 1.33
C LYS A 104 22.12 16.07 1.65
N ARG A 105 20.92 15.52 1.43
CA ARG A 105 20.66 14.08 1.55
C ARG A 105 21.05 13.35 0.26
N ILE A 106 22.03 12.47 0.37
CA ILE A 106 22.65 11.72 -0.74
C ILE A 106 22.33 10.22 -0.59
N GLY A 107 22.02 9.56 -1.71
CA GLY A 107 21.69 8.14 -1.73
C GLY A 107 20.34 7.80 -1.09
N GLY A 108 20.21 6.55 -0.65
CA GLY A 108 19.02 5.99 -0.03
C GLY A 108 18.04 5.38 -1.04
N ALA A 109 17.48 4.23 -0.67
CA ALA A 109 16.49 3.51 -1.45
C ALA A 109 15.24 4.36 -1.70
N ILE A 110 14.71 5.05 -0.69
CA ILE A 110 13.48 5.87 -0.84
C ILE A 110 13.66 6.99 -1.86
N LYS A 111 14.84 7.65 -1.86
CA LYS A 111 15.15 8.69 -2.84
C LYS A 111 15.20 8.11 -4.26
N LYS A 112 15.81 6.93 -4.43
CA LYS A 112 15.90 6.23 -5.71
C LYS A 112 14.51 5.78 -6.19
N ILE A 113 13.70 5.13 -5.35
CA ILE A 113 12.32 4.72 -5.66
C ILE A 113 11.52 5.93 -6.16
N ARG A 114 11.50 7.02 -5.39
CA ARG A 114 10.78 8.24 -5.77
C ARG A 114 11.26 8.85 -7.09
N LYS A 115 12.56 8.81 -7.37
CA LYS A 115 13.12 9.27 -8.65
C LYS A 115 12.63 8.41 -9.81
N VAL A 116 12.61 7.09 -9.64
CA VAL A 116 12.14 6.16 -10.67
C VAL A 116 10.63 6.27 -10.87
N CYS A 117 9.84 6.34 -9.80
CA CYS A 117 8.40 6.59 -9.87
C CYS A 117 8.10 7.86 -10.69
N LYS A 118 8.77 8.98 -10.39
CA LYS A 118 8.61 10.23 -11.15
C LYS A 118 8.98 10.04 -12.64
N LYS A 119 10.05 9.31 -12.94
CA LYS A 119 10.48 9.04 -14.33
C LYS A 119 9.45 8.19 -15.09
N ARG A 120 8.81 7.23 -14.41
CA ARG A 120 7.79 6.33 -14.98
C ARG A 120 6.38 6.94 -14.97
N GLY A 121 6.20 8.19 -14.51
CA GLY A 121 4.89 8.84 -14.43
C GLY A 121 4.00 8.35 -13.29
N ILE A 122 4.55 7.60 -12.33
CA ILE A 122 3.82 7.06 -11.19
C ILE A 122 3.67 8.16 -10.13
N CYS A 123 2.45 8.70 -9.99
CA CYS A 123 2.15 9.71 -9.00
C CYS A 123 1.71 9.05 -7.68
N ILE A 124 2.65 8.82 -6.77
CA ILE A 124 2.31 8.38 -5.41
C ILE A 124 1.99 9.63 -4.58
N LYS A 125 0.70 9.92 -4.38
CA LYS A 125 0.27 10.91 -3.40
C LYS A 125 0.36 10.28 -2.01
N ILE A 126 1.50 10.46 -1.34
CA ILE A 126 1.62 10.16 0.10
C ILE A 126 0.96 11.35 0.81
N ARG A 127 -0.16 11.10 1.49
CA ARG A 127 -0.84 12.07 2.37
C ARG A 127 -0.09 12.22 3.68
#